data_AF-A0A382AEB2-F1
#
_entry.id   AF-A0A382AEB2-F1
#
_cell.length_a   1.000
_cell.length_b   1.000
_cell.length_c   1.000
_cell.angle_alpha   90.00
_cell.angle_beta   90.00
_cell.angle_gamma   90.00
#
_symmetry.space_group_name_H-M   'P 1'
#
loop_
_entity.id
_entity.type
_entity.pdbx_description
1 polymer ?
#
loop_
_entity_poly.entity_id
_entity_poly.type
_entity_poly.pdbx_seq_one_letter_code
_entity_poly.pdbx_strand_id
1 'polypeptide(L)'
;MCGIVAAASNRNVVPILLDGLTRLEYRGYDSAGIALADNNKILRIRKQGKVAELHKSVKKEKNFKSPLGVAHTRWATHGEPSEINAHPHVSGDDYSNSEIALVHNGIIENFADIREKLTAEGYVFSSKTDSEVIVHLIHLYRKDHDLIGS
;
A
#
# COMPACT_ATOMS: atom_id res chain seq x y z
N MET A 1 -16.36 2.24 4.14
CA MET A 1 -15.94 1.14 3.22
C MET A 1 -14.87 1.69 2.31
N CYS A 2 -13.62 1.22 2.39
CA CYS A 2 -12.46 1.76 1.67
C CYS A 2 -12.57 1.84 0.12
N GLY A 3 -11.63 2.51 -0.54
CA GLY A 3 -11.52 2.65 -2.00
C GLY A 3 -10.15 2.22 -2.54
N ILE A 4 -10.13 1.49 -3.66
CA ILE A 4 -8.92 1.07 -4.37
C ILE A 4 -8.91 1.68 -5.77
N VAL A 5 -7.75 2.19 -6.19
CA VAL A 5 -7.49 2.59 -7.58
C VAL A 5 -6.17 1.99 -8.01
N ALA A 6 -6.12 1.41 -9.20
CA ALA A 6 -4.89 0.93 -9.81
C ALA A 6 -4.83 1.43 -11.26
N ALA A 7 -3.62 1.68 -11.76
CA ALA A 7 -3.43 2.14 -13.12
C ALA A 7 -2.12 1.60 -13.69
N ALA A 8 -2.19 1.09 -14.91
CA ALA A 8 -1.06 0.72 -15.75
C ALA A 8 -1.21 1.43 -17.09
N SER A 9 -0.16 2.11 -17.54
CA SER A 9 -0.17 2.96 -18.73
C SER A 9 1.22 3.10 -19.34
N ASN A 10 1.34 3.84 -20.44
CA ASN A 10 2.63 4.25 -21.02
C ASN A 10 3.07 5.66 -20.56
N ARG A 11 2.29 6.31 -19.70
CA ARG A 11 2.50 7.67 -19.18
C ARG A 11 2.35 7.70 -17.67
N ASN A 12 2.77 8.79 -17.04
CA ASN A 12 2.65 8.98 -15.59
C ASN A 12 1.19 8.78 -15.10
N VAL A 13 0.98 7.80 -14.22
CA VAL A 13 -0.35 7.46 -13.68
C VAL A 13 -0.73 8.25 -12.43
N VAL A 14 0.19 9.00 -11.81
CA VAL A 14 -0.08 9.73 -10.57
C VAL A 14 -1.33 10.61 -10.63
N PRO A 15 -1.56 11.43 -11.67
CA PRO A 15 -2.78 12.25 -11.75
C PRO A 15 -4.06 11.39 -11.81
N ILE A 16 -4.01 10.24 -12.48
CA ILE A 16 -5.15 9.32 -12.62
C ILE A 16 -5.48 8.69 -11.27
N LEU A 17 -4.45 8.23 -10.56
CA LEU A 17 -4.59 7.63 -9.24
C LEU A 17 -5.18 8.64 -8.24
N LEU A 18 -4.68 9.88 -8.22
CA LEU A 18 -5.15 10.94 -7.34
C LEU A 18 -6.60 11.39 -7.63
N ASP A 19 -6.98 11.54 -8.91
CA ASP A 19 -8.38 11.84 -9.29
C ASP A 19 -9.32 10.69 -8.87
N GLY A 20 -8.89 9.45 -9.11
CA GLY A 20 -9.61 8.26 -8.67
C GLY A 20 -9.84 8.23 -7.16
N LEU A 21 -8.80 8.53 -6.36
CA LEU A 21 -8.95 8.61 -4.90
C LEU A 21 -9.92 9.71 -4.48
N THR A 22 -9.88 10.87 -5.12
CA THR A 22 -10.80 11.98 -4.82
C THR A 22 -12.25 11.56 -5.02
N ARG A 23 -12.54 10.81 -6.10
CA ARG A 23 -13.88 10.26 -6.36
C ARG A 23 -14.29 9.16 -5.38
N LEU A 24 -13.33 8.47 -4.75
CA LEU A 24 -13.57 7.42 -3.76
C LEU A 24 -13.41 7.92 -2.30
N GLU A 25 -13.25 9.22 -2.06
CA GLU A 25 -13.05 9.74 -0.70
C GLU A 25 -14.29 9.55 0.18
N TYR A 26 -15.50 9.56 -0.40
CA TYR A 26 -16.75 9.31 0.33
C TYR A 26 -16.82 7.92 0.98
N ARG A 27 -15.95 7.00 0.54
CA ARG A 27 -15.87 5.61 0.98
C ARG A 27 -14.96 5.45 2.21
N GLY A 28 -13.88 6.25 2.30
CA GLY A 28 -12.95 6.27 3.42
C GLY A 28 -12.10 7.54 3.42
N TYR A 29 -11.89 8.13 4.59
CA TYR A 29 -11.24 9.44 4.74
C TYR A 29 -10.32 9.53 5.97
N ASP A 30 -10.05 8.40 6.64
CA ASP A 30 -9.17 8.35 7.80
C ASP A 30 -7.69 8.46 7.39
N SER A 31 -7.36 7.96 6.19
CA SER A 31 -6.05 8.06 5.57
C SER A 31 -6.12 7.72 4.08
N ALA A 32 -5.10 8.13 3.33
CA ALA A 32 -4.94 7.79 1.93
C ALA A 32 -3.46 7.57 1.59
N GLY A 33 -3.20 6.82 0.53
CA GLY A 33 -1.84 6.64 0.04
C GLY A 33 -1.75 6.15 -1.39
N ILE A 34 -0.55 6.21 -1.93
CA ILE A 34 -0.18 5.87 -3.30
C ILE A 34 1.19 5.18 -3.30
N ALA A 35 1.32 4.13 -4.10
CA ALA A 35 2.59 3.48 -4.39
C ALA A 35 2.76 3.31 -5.89
N LEU A 36 4.00 3.51 -6.36
CA LEU A 36 4.40 3.47 -7.76
C LEU A 36 5.55 2.48 -7.93
N ALA A 37 5.55 1.74 -9.03
CA ALA A 37 6.69 0.92 -9.42
C ALA A 37 7.69 1.77 -10.24
N ASP A 38 8.93 1.93 -9.78
CA ASP A 38 9.96 2.71 -10.47
C ASP A 38 11.28 1.93 -10.49
N ASN A 39 11.67 1.40 -11.66
CA ASN A 39 12.98 0.79 -11.90
C ASN A 39 13.46 -0.15 -10.76
N ASN A 40 12.68 -1.20 -10.48
CA ASN A 40 12.89 -2.17 -9.39
C ASN A 40 12.78 -1.63 -7.97
N LYS A 41 12.22 -0.43 -7.80
CA LYS A 41 11.92 0.18 -6.50
C LYS A 41 10.43 0.50 -6.40
N ILE A 42 9.98 0.65 -5.16
CA ILE A 42 8.64 1.13 -4.86
C ILE A 42 8.76 2.53 -4.28
N LEU A 43 8.17 3.51 -4.96
CA LEU A 43 7.98 4.84 -4.40
C LEU A 43 6.63 4.88 -3.71
N ARG A 44 6.59 5.26 -2.42
CA ARG A 44 5.35 5.26 -1.63
C ARG A 44 5.18 6.57 -0.88
N ILE A 45 3.97 7.13 -0.92
CA ILE A 45 3.57 8.26 -0.09
C ILE A 45 2.22 7.92 0.54
N ARG A 46 2.12 8.12 1.85
CA ARG A 46 0.90 7.91 2.64
C ARG A 46 0.66 9.14 3.51
N LYS A 47 -0.60 9.41 3.83
CA LYS A 47 -0.99 10.47 4.76
C LYS A 47 -2.21 10.05 5.57
N GLN A 48 -2.22 10.43 6.84
CA GLN A 48 -3.44 10.45 7.64
C GLN A 48 -4.37 11.57 7.14
N GLY A 49 -5.67 11.33 7.23
CA GLY A 49 -6.72 12.25 6.83
C GLY A 49 -7.14 12.12 5.36
N LYS A 50 -7.71 13.22 4.86
CA LYS A 50 -8.32 13.31 3.52
C LYS A 50 -7.30 13.23 2.39
N VAL A 51 -7.77 12.87 1.20
CA VAL A 51 -7.00 12.78 -0.05
C VAL A 51 -6.28 14.10 -0.35
N ALA A 52 -6.85 15.24 0.04
CA ALA A 52 -6.20 16.55 -0.07
C ALA A 52 -4.80 16.63 0.58
N GLU A 53 -4.58 15.97 1.72
CA GLU A 53 -3.27 15.94 2.38
C GLU A 53 -2.25 15.11 1.59
N LEU A 54 -2.71 14.01 0.98
CA LEU A 54 -1.91 13.20 0.07
C LEU A 54 -1.50 14.02 -1.17
N HIS A 55 -2.44 14.77 -1.78
CA HIS A 55 -2.14 15.65 -2.90
C HIS A 55 -1.03 16.66 -2.57
N LYS A 56 -1.11 17.32 -1.41
CA LYS A 56 -0.08 18.27 -0.97
C LYS A 56 1.29 17.61 -0.85
N SER A 57 1.33 16.38 -0.36
CA SER A 57 2.56 15.61 -0.16
C SER A 57 3.17 15.16 -1.49
N VAL A 58 2.36 14.61 -2.39
CA VAL A 58 2.79 14.22 -3.74
C VAL A 58 3.33 15.42 -4.53
N LYS A 59 2.68 16.60 -4.41
CA LYS A 59 3.14 17.83 -5.09
C LYS A 59 4.54 18.31 -4.65
N LYS A 60 5.00 17.93 -3.46
CA LYS A 60 6.34 18.29 -2.96
C LYS A 60 7.44 17.39 -3.55
N GLU A 61 7.10 16.21 -4.05
CA GLU A 61 8.04 15.22 -4.54
C GLU A 61 8.26 15.33 -6.07
N LYS A 62 9.40 15.91 -6.47
CA LYS A 62 9.70 16.20 -7.88
C LYS A 62 9.77 14.97 -8.80
N ASN A 63 10.17 13.82 -8.25
CA ASN A 63 10.41 12.59 -9.01
C ASN A 63 9.37 11.49 -8.75
N PHE A 64 8.23 11.83 -8.15
CA PHE A 64 7.17 10.86 -7.87
C PHE A 64 6.30 10.64 -9.12
N LYS A 65 6.74 9.75 -10.01
CA LYS A 65 6.07 9.44 -11.28
C LYS A 65 6.35 8.00 -11.71
N SER A 66 5.38 7.36 -12.36
CA SER A 66 5.55 6.01 -12.93
C SER A 66 4.43 5.69 -13.92
N PRO A 67 4.65 4.80 -14.90
CA PRO A 67 3.59 4.19 -15.70
C PRO A 67 2.69 3.20 -14.95
N LEU A 68 3.05 2.78 -13.73
CA LEU A 68 2.36 1.73 -12.97
C LEU A 68 2.23 2.11 -11.50
N GLY A 69 1.04 1.97 -10.94
CA GLY A 69 0.84 2.21 -9.51
C GLY A 69 -0.53 1.82 -8.98
N VAL A 70 -0.61 1.83 -7.65
CA VAL A 70 -1.82 1.55 -6.87
C VAL A 70 -2.02 2.64 -5.82
N ALA A 71 -3.27 2.89 -5.46
CA ALA A 71 -3.65 3.91 -4.51
C ALA A 71 -4.86 3.47 -3.70
N HIS A 72 -4.99 4.01 -2.48
CA HIS A 72 -6.03 3.60 -1.53
C HIS A 72 -6.58 4.76 -0.71
N THR A 73 -7.88 4.73 -0.46
CA THR A 73 -8.53 5.48 0.63
C THR A 73 -9.01 4.51 1.69
N ARG A 74 -8.70 4.81 2.95
CA ARG A 74 -8.93 3.89 4.07
C ARG A 74 -10.00 4.41 5.02
N TRP A 75 -10.85 3.47 5.45
CA TRP A 75 -11.69 3.54 6.64
C TRP A 75 -11.13 2.52 7.64
N ALA A 76 -10.67 2.98 8.79
CA ALA A 76 -9.94 2.12 9.73
C ALA A 76 -10.87 1.11 10.43
N THR A 77 -10.54 -0.19 10.34
CA THR A 77 -11.19 -1.28 11.08
C THR A 77 -10.23 -1.88 12.12
N HIS A 78 -8.98 -2.14 11.74
CA HIS A 78 -7.89 -2.55 12.62
C HIS A 78 -6.79 -1.49 12.69
N GLY A 79 -6.33 -1.17 13.90
CA GLY A 79 -5.33 -0.12 14.11
C GLY A 79 -5.89 1.29 13.92
N GLU A 80 -5.41 2.23 14.74
CA GLU A 80 -5.85 3.62 14.70
C GLU A 80 -5.56 4.29 13.33
N PRO A 81 -6.35 5.29 12.91
CA PRO A 81 -5.99 6.17 11.81
C PRO A 81 -4.59 6.76 12.02
N SER A 82 -3.64 6.38 11.17
CA SER A 82 -2.26 6.88 11.19
C SER A 82 -1.61 6.68 9.82
N GLU A 83 -0.52 7.39 9.56
CA GLU A 83 0.25 7.20 8.33
C GLU A 83 0.83 5.78 8.20
N ILE A 84 1.24 5.20 9.33
CA ILE A 84 1.82 3.85 9.39
C ILE A 84 0.78 2.78 9.03
N ASN A 85 -0.47 2.96 9.46
CA ASN A 85 -1.58 2.04 9.17
C ASN A 85 -2.28 2.34 7.82
N ALA A 86 -1.91 3.42 7.14
CA ALA A 86 -2.43 3.73 5.82
C ALA A 86 -1.87 2.75 4.79
N HIS A 87 -2.67 2.42 3.79
CA HIS A 87 -2.22 1.66 2.63
C HIS A 87 -1.60 2.60 1.59
N PRO A 88 -0.78 2.11 0.65
CA PRO A 88 -0.37 0.71 0.44
C PRO A 88 0.62 0.17 1.50
N HIS A 89 0.52 -1.12 1.84
CA HIS A 89 1.55 -1.85 2.59
C HIS A 89 2.62 -2.39 1.64
N VAL A 90 3.84 -2.65 2.14
CA VAL A 90 4.96 -3.16 1.33
C VAL A 90 5.61 -4.37 2.00
N SER A 91 6.31 -5.21 1.23
CA SER A 91 6.83 -6.51 1.70
C SER A 91 8.09 -6.48 2.56
N GLY A 92 8.64 -5.29 2.82
CA GLY A 92 9.76 -5.06 3.72
C GLY A 92 9.48 -3.88 4.65
N ASP A 93 10.48 -3.49 5.43
CA ASP A 93 10.45 -2.19 6.10
C ASP A 93 10.73 -1.04 5.12
N ASP A 94 10.52 0.21 5.57
CA ASP A 94 10.76 1.42 4.77
C ASP A 94 12.22 1.60 4.31
N TYR A 95 13.16 0.77 4.79
CA TYR A 95 14.61 0.86 4.56
C TYR A 95 15.19 -0.32 3.78
N SER A 96 14.44 -1.39 3.59
CA SER A 96 14.80 -2.61 2.87
C SER A 96 14.20 -2.61 1.45
N ASN A 97 14.74 -3.45 0.55
CA ASN A 97 14.25 -3.61 -0.82
C ASN A 97 12.79 -4.09 -0.82
N SER A 98 11.86 -3.14 -0.77
CA SER A 98 10.42 -3.40 -0.91
C SER A 98 10.13 -3.84 -2.34
N GLU A 99 9.79 -5.11 -2.52
CA GLU A 99 9.53 -5.71 -3.82
C GLU A 99 8.06 -5.71 -4.23
N ILE A 100 7.16 -5.66 -3.25
CA ILE A 100 5.71 -5.76 -3.46
C ILE A 100 5.03 -4.62 -2.71
N ALA A 101 4.07 -3.95 -3.37
CA ALA A 101 3.14 -3.02 -2.74
C ALA A 101 1.71 -3.55 -2.87
N LEU A 102 0.92 -3.45 -1.81
CA LEU A 102 -0.41 -4.01 -1.74
C LEU A 102 -1.42 -3.05 -1.10
N VAL A 103 -2.61 -3.01 -1.69
CA VAL A 103 -3.80 -2.36 -1.14
C VAL A 103 -4.88 -3.42 -0.92
N HIS A 104 -5.73 -3.25 0.08
CA HIS A 104 -6.73 -4.26 0.43
C HIS A 104 -8.00 -3.59 0.95
N ASN A 105 -9.14 -4.12 0.52
CA ASN A 105 -10.47 -3.78 1.00
C ASN A 105 -11.11 -5.06 1.51
N GLY A 106 -11.27 -5.17 2.82
CA GLY A 106 -11.79 -6.38 3.46
C GLY A 106 -11.24 -6.50 4.87
N ILE A 107 -11.45 -7.67 5.47
CA ILE A 107 -10.90 -8.04 6.77
C ILE A 107 -10.26 -9.42 6.61
N ILE A 108 -9.02 -9.58 7.10
CA ILE A 108 -8.37 -10.88 7.20
C ILE A 108 -8.58 -11.41 8.62
N GLU A 109 -9.55 -12.30 8.79
CA GLU A 109 -10.00 -12.73 10.13
C GLU A 109 -8.92 -13.49 10.92
N ASN A 110 -8.05 -14.23 10.23
CA ASN A 110 -6.98 -15.02 10.83
C ASN A 110 -5.61 -14.31 10.80
N PHE A 111 -5.58 -12.97 10.72
CA PHE A 111 -4.32 -12.23 10.60
C PHE A 111 -3.37 -12.43 11.79
N ALA A 112 -3.89 -12.69 13.00
CA ALA A 112 -3.08 -12.90 14.20
C ALA A 112 -2.18 -14.14 14.05
N ASP A 113 -2.77 -15.28 13.65
CA ASP A 113 -2.04 -16.54 13.43
C ASP A 113 -1.01 -16.40 12.30
N ILE A 114 -1.36 -15.67 11.23
CA ILE A 114 -0.45 -15.44 10.10
C ILE A 114 0.70 -14.52 10.54
N ARG A 115 0.42 -13.49 11.33
CA ARG A 115 1.44 -12.57 11.86
C ARG A 115 2.45 -13.32 12.72
N GLU A 116 1.98 -14.17 13.63
CA GLU A 116 2.86 -14.97 14.50
C GLU A 116 3.81 -15.85 13.67
N LYS A 117 3.28 -16.57 12.67
CA LYS A 117 4.08 -17.38 11.75
C LYS A 117 5.11 -16.54 11.00
N LEU A 118 4.71 -15.41 10.42
CA LEU A 118 5.62 -14.54 9.67
C LEU A 118 6.69 -13.90 10.57
N THR A 119 6.37 -13.56 11.81
CA THR A 119 7.36 -13.09 12.78
C THR A 119 8.37 -14.19 13.12
N ALA A 120 7.94 -15.46 13.24
CA ALA A 120 8.85 -16.59 13.41
C ALA A 120 9.78 -16.79 12.18
N GLU A 121 9.29 -16.47 10.98
CA GLU A 121 10.08 -16.41 9.73
C GLU A 121 10.97 -15.15 9.61
N GLY A 122 11.00 -14.29 10.63
CA GLY A 122 11.88 -13.11 10.70
C GLY A 122 11.31 -11.83 10.09
N TYR A 123 10.03 -11.78 9.71
CA TYR A 123 9.40 -10.54 9.25
C TYR A 123 9.14 -9.56 10.40
N VAL A 124 9.51 -8.31 10.18
CA VAL A 124 9.22 -7.19 11.10
C VAL A 124 7.95 -6.49 10.63
N PHE A 125 6.95 -6.38 11.52
CA PHE A 125 5.71 -5.66 11.24
C PHE A 125 5.81 -4.22 11.72
N SER A 126 5.54 -3.29 10.81
CA SER A 126 5.55 -1.85 11.07
C SER A 126 4.18 -1.33 11.50
N SER A 127 3.10 -1.99 11.06
CA SER A 127 1.72 -1.53 11.25
C SER A 127 0.93 -2.43 12.19
N LYS A 128 -0.25 -1.96 12.57
CA LYS A 128 -1.24 -2.71 13.36
C LYS A 128 -2.40 -3.21 12.49
N THR A 129 -2.22 -3.26 11.16
CA THR A 129 -3.27 -3.71 10.24
C THR A 129 -3.18 -5.21 9.99
N ASP A 130 -4.33 -5.79 9.68
CA ASP A 130 -4.48 -7.13 9.14
C ASP A 130 -3.90 -7.27 7.73
N SER A 131 -3.77 -6.16 7.00
CA SER A 131 -3.39 -6.17 5.59
C SER A 131 -1.89 -6.32 5.36
N GLU A 132 -1.05 -5.94 6.35
CA GLU A 132 0.40 -6.12 6.26
C GLU A 132 0.80 -7.61 6.26
N VAL A 133 0.01 -8.50 6.88
CA VAL A 133 0.32 -9.94 6.84
C VAL A 133 0.25 -10.48 5.41
N ILE A 134 -0.62 -9.94 4.57
CA ILE A 134 -0.82 -10.41 3.19
C ILE A 134 0.41 -10.09 2.34
N VAL A 135 0.95 -8.87 2.44
CA VAL A 135 2.09 -8.48 1.62
C VAL A 135 3.37 -9.23 2.01
N HIS A 136 3.57 -9.50 3.31
CA HIS A 136 4.65 -10.35 3.79
C HIS A 136 4.46 -11.82 3.38
N LEU A 137 3.23 -12.33 3.44
CA LEU A 137 2.94 -13.71 3.05
C LEU A 137 3.22 -13.95 1.55
N ILE A 138 2.78 -13.04 0.68
CA ILE A 138 3.07 -13.12 -0.75
C ILE A 138 4.59 -13.08 -0.98
N HIS A 139 5.30 -12.20 -0.28
CA HIS A 139 6.75 -12.11 -0.39
C HIS A 139 7.48 -13.36 0.09
N LEU A 140 7.02 -14.00 1.17
CA LEU A 140 7.56 -15.28 1.63
C LEU A 140 7.46 -16.33 0.50
N TYR A 141 6.29 -16.52 -0.10
CA TYR A 141 6.13 -17.49 -1.19
C TYR A 141 6.91 -17.13 -2.46
N ARG A 142 7.06 -15.83 -2.76
CA ARG A 142 7.86 -15.37 -3.91
C ARG A 142 9.34 -15.72 -3.80
N LYS A 143 9.91 -15.77 -2.59
CA LYS A 143 11.33 -16.11 -2.41
C LYS A 143 11.64 -17.52 -2.93
N ASP A 144 10.69 -18.44 -2.79
CA ASP A 144 10.86 -19.84 -3.13
C ASP A 144 10.26 -20.21 -4.49
N HIS A 145 9.40 -19.34 -5.05
CA HIS A 145 8.64 -19.64 -6.26
C HIS A 145 8.50 -18.41 -7.16
N ASP A 146 8.62 -18.60 -8.48
CA ASP A 146 8.12 -17.61 -9.43
C ASP A 146 6.59 -17.61 -9.41
N LEU A 147 6.01 -16.56 -8.83
CA LEU A 147 4.56 -16.40 -8.71
C LEU A 147 3.86 -16.15 -10.06
N ILE A 148 4.62 -15.84 -11.12
CA ILE A 148 4.08 -15.53 -12.45
C ILE A 148 4.22 -16.74 -13.39
N GLY A 149 4.96 -17.77 -12.98
CA GLY A 149 5.18 -18.99 -13.77
C GLY A 149 5.94 -18.70 -15.06
N SER A 150 7.26 -18.69 -14.99
CA SER A 150 8.14 -18.83 -16.17
C SER A 150 8.52 -20.27 -16.44
#